data_AF-A0A918XF83-F1
#
_entry.id   AF-A0A918XF83-F1
#
_cell.length_a   1.000
_cell.length_b   1.000
_cell.length_c   1.000
_cell.angle_alpha   90.00
_cell.angle_beta   90.00
_cell.angle_gamma   90.00
#
_symmetry.space_group_name_H-M   'P 1'
#
loop_
_entity.id
_entity.type
_entity.pdbx_description
1 polymer ?
#
loop_
_entity_poly.entity_id
_entity_poly.type
_entity_poly.pdbx_seq_one_letter_code
_entity_poly.pdbx_strand_id
1 'polypeptide(L)'
;METSPLRLLLVAALSACLIIGIARDAQASATASLTERLSEVVHMRGDFMQTQYGPNGEVLGESAGRFQLLRPAFFSWEITSPDSQLIVADDIYLWHYDKDLETLTRRPVTAVAVSPLQVLGGDLAALSDRFDIEGEGDSYTLRALDADAGFESLSLRFEGNSLVAMEVLDRLQQRIVVMFSAVDLQTLLSADDFAINAPENVDTFYYEE
;
A
#
# COMPACT_ATOMS: atom_id res chain seq x y z
N MET A 1 24.99 -54.48 -23.59
CA MET A 1 25.51 -53.51 -22.61
C MET A 1 24.46 -52.42 -22.49
N GLU A 2 23.35 -52.76 -21.84
CA GLU A 2 22.15 -51.91 -21.74
C GLU A 2 22.19 -51.17 -20.40
N THR A 3 22.34 -49.86 -20.46
CA THR A 3 22.20 -48.98 -19.30
C THR A 3 20.72 -48.85 -18.97
N SER A 4 20.32 -49.41 -17.82
CA SER A 4 18.93 -49.40 -17.34
C SER A 4 18.39 -47.97 -17.13
N PRO A 5 17.23 -47.61 -17.69
CA PRO A 5 16.62 -46.27 -17.55
C PRO A 5 16.08 -45.97 -16.13
N LEU A 6 16.08 -46.96 -15.24
CA LEU A 6 15.54 -46.82 -13.88
C LEU A 6 16.41 -45.96 -12.95
N ARG A 7 17.71 -45.80 -13.24
CA ARG A 7 18.62 -44.96 -12.43
C ARG A 7 18.53 -43.47 -12.78
N LEU A 8 17.97 -43.12 -13.93
CA LEU A 8 17.83 -41.72 -14.36
C LEU A 8 16.54 -41.06 -13.81
N LEU A 9 15.51 -41.85 -13.51
CA LEU A 9 14.23 -41.35 -12.98
C LEU A 9 14.26 -41.01 -11.47
N LEU A 10 15.17 -41.60 -10.69
CA LEU A 10 15.30 -41.33 -9.25
C LEU A 10 16.03 -40.02 -8.93
N VAL A 11 16.79 -39.46 -9.87
CA VAL A 11 17.49 -38.18 -9.68
C VAL A 11 16.59 -36.99 -10.03
N ALA A 12 15.61 -37.16 -10.91
CA ALA A 12 14.67 -36.09 -11.30
C ALA A 12 13.59 -35.80 -10.24
N ALA A 13 13.23 -36.77 -9.40
CA ALA A 13 12.22 -36.60 -8.34
C ALA A 13 12.75 -35.92 -7.06
N LEU A 14 14.08 -35.97 -6.81
CA LEU A 14 14.69 -35.27 -5.66
C LEU A 14 14.86 -33.75 -5.92
N SER A 15 15.04 -33.35 -7.19
CA SER A 15 15.24 -31.95 -7.56
C SER A 15 13.95 -31.12 -7.53
N ALA A 16 12.78 -31.74 -7.68
CA ALA A 16 11.49 -31.05 -7.63
C ALA A 16 11.00 -30.74 -6.20
N CYS A 17 11.44 -31.51 -5.18
CA CYS A 17 11.12 -31.21 -3.78
C CYS A 17 12.01 -30.12 -3.17
N LEU A 18 13.22 -29.91 -3.71
CA LEU A 18 14.13 -28.89 -3.18
C LEU A 18 13.73 -27.47 -3.58
N ILE A 19 13.17 -27.27 -4.78
CA ILE A 19 12.81 -25.93 -5.29
C ILE A 19 11.60 -25.33 -4.55
N ILE A 20 10.68 -26.16 -4.05
CA ILE A 20 9.47 -25.71 -3.34
C ILE A 20 9.81 -25.20 -1.92
N GLY A 21 10.90 -25.69 -1.31
CA GLY A 21 11.35 -25.23 0.01
C GLY A 21 11.97 -23.83 0.01
N ILE A 22 12.80 -23.51 -1.00
CA ILE A 22 13.57 -22.25 -1.05
C ILE A 22 12.65 -21.04 -1.26
N ALA A 23 11.61 -21.18 -2.11
CA ALA A 23 10.67 -20.10 -2.37
C ALA A 23 9.84 -19.73 -1.13
N ARG A 24 9.47 -20.73 -0.31
CA ARG A 24 8.72 -20.51 0.93
C ARG A 24 9.55 -19.82 2.01
N ASP A 25 10.82 -20.20 2.14
CA ASP A 25 11.73 -19.53 3.08
C ASP A 25 11.99 -18.06 2.68
N ALA A 26 12.14 -17.80 1.37
CA ALA A 26 12.34 -16.44 0.86
C ALA A 26 11.11 -15.54 1.11
N GLN A 27 9.90 -16.04 0.84
CA GLN A 27 8.65 -15.30 1.09
C GLN A 27 8.41 -15.02 2.58
N ALA A 28 8.64 -16.02 3.45
CA ALA A 28 8.53 -15.85 4.90
C ALA A 28 9.54 -14.82 5.41
N SER A 29 10.78 -14.85 4.87
CA SER A 29 11.82 -13.86 5.17
C SER A 29 11.43 -12.45 4.71
N ALA A 30 10.90 -12.30 3.50
CA ALA A 30 10.45 -11.01 2.96
C ALA A 30 9.30 -10.43 3.79
N THR A 31 8.32 -11.27 4.15
CA THR A 31 7.18 -10.88 5.00
C THR A 31 7.64 -10.40 6.37
N ALA A 32 8.53 -11.15 7.02
CA ALA A 32 9.08 -10.79 8.33
C ALA A 32 9.87 -9.48 8.28
N SER A 33 10.75 -9.34 7.28
CA SER A 33 11.57 -8.13 7.06
C SER A 33 10.72 -6.89 6.81
N LEU A 34 9.71 -6.98 5.93
CA LEU A 34 8.80 -5.87 5.67
C LEU A 34 7.99 -5.51 6.91
N THR A 35 7.48 -6.51 7.63
CA THR A 35 6.69 -6.31 8.85
C THR A 35 7.51 -5.59 9.92
N GLU A 36 8.75 -6.03 10.17
CA GLU A 36 9.66 -5.37 11.11
C GLU A 36 9.88 -3.90 10.70
N ARG A 37 10.23 -3.66 9.44
CA ARG A 37 10.47 -2.32 8.90
C ARG A 37 9.26 -1.40 9.00
N LEU A 38 8.06 -1.88 8.70
CA LEU A 38 6.83 -1.09 8.83
C LEU A 38 6.40 -0.89 10.29
N SER A 39 6.79 -1.79 11.20
CA SER A 39 6.49 -1.68 12.64
C SER A 39 7.29 -0.57 13.33
N GLU A 40 8.46 -0.22 12.79
CA GLU A 40 9.25 0.91 13.28
C GLU A 40 8.60 2.27 12.92
N VAL A 41 7.74 2.30 11.89
CA VAL A 41 7.04 3.51 11.44
C VAL A 41 5.74 3.68 12.23
N VAL A 42 5.86 4.27 13.41
CA VAL A 42 4.68 4.60 14.26
C VAL A 42 3.93 5.81 13.72
N HIS A 43 4.67 6.84 13.31
CA HIS A 43 4.14 8.05 12.70
C HIS A 43 5.08 8.53 11.59
N MET A 44 4.50 9.12 10.55
CA MET A 44 5.24 9.65 9.41
C MET A 44 4.45 10.76 8.76
N ARG A 45 5.12 11.83 8.34
CA ARG A 45 4.52 12.87 7.51
C ARG A 45 5.50 13.34 6.45
N GLY A 46 5.01 13.99 5.41
CA GLY A 46 5.86 14.59 4.40
C GLY A 46 5.06 15.04 3.19
N ASP A 47 5.79 15.24 2.10
CA ASP A 47 5.23 15.63 0.81
C ASP A 47 5.25 14.43 -0.14
N PHE A 48 4.35 14.43 -1.12
CA PHE A 48 4.35 13.46 -2.20
C PHE A 48 4.15 14.12 -3.56
N MET A 49 4.67 13.45 -4.58
CA MET A 49 4.30 13.65 -5.98
C MET A 49 3.81 12.32 -6.54
N GLN A 50 2.62 12.30 -7.14
CA GLN A 50 2.05 11.12 -7.75
C GLN A 50 1.83 11.32 -9.25
N THR A 51 2.14 10.28 -10.02
CA THR A 51 1.89 10.21 -11.46
C THR A 51 1.03 8.99 -11.74
N GLN A 52 -0.09 9.20 -12.41
CA GLN A 52 -0.98 8.14 -12.87
C GLN A 52 -0.67 7.81 -14.32
N TYR A 53 -0.48 6.52 -14.59
CA TYR A 53 -0.23 5.97 -15.90
C TYR A 53 -1.39 5.06 -16.32
N GLY A 54 -1.76 5.16 -17.59
CA GLY A 54 -2.71 4.24 -18.21
C GLY A 54 -2.04 2.90 -18.58
N PRO A 55 -2.83 1.94 -19.09
CA PRO A 55 -2.36 0.59 -19.38
C PRO A 55 -1.23 0.52 -20.41
N ASN A 56 -1.06 1.53 -21.26
CA ASN A 56 0.00 1.58 -22.28
C ASN A 56 1.19 2.46 -21.85
N GLY A 57 1.23 2.90 -20.59
CA GLY A 57 2.28 3.73 -20.03
C GLY A 57 2.17 5.22 -20.35
N GLU A 58 1.07 5.66 -20.96
CA GLU A 58 0.75 7.07 -21.12
C GLU A 58 0.48 7.72 -19.76
N VAL A 59 0.91 8.97 -19.57
CA VAL A 59 0.60 9.75 -18.36
C VAL A 59 -0.83 10.25 -18.45
N LEU A 60 -1.66 9.86 -17.49
CA LEU A 60 -3.06 10.30 -17.35
C LEU A 60 -3.18 11.56 -16.49
N GLY A 61 -2.29 11.71 -15.52
CA GLY A 61 -2.31 12.86 -14.62
C GLY A 61 -1.14 12.87 -13.65
N GLU A 62 -0.89 14.03 -13.09
CA GLU A 62 0.09 14.26 -12.04
C GLU A 62 -0.55 15.10 -10.94
N SER A 63 -0.22 14.80 -9.70
CA SER A 63 -0.64 15.61 -8.56
C SER A 63 0.40 15.61 -7.46
N ALA A 64 0.35 16.62 -6.61
CA ALA A 64 1.28 16.79 -5.51
C ALA A 64 0.55 17.23 -4.24
N GLY A 65 1.11 16.87 -3.10
CA GLY A 65 0.41 17.06 -1.85
C GLY A 65 1.21 16.67 -0.64
N ARG A 66 0.48 16.54 0.47
CA ARG A 66 1.01 16.21 1.79
C ARG A 66 0.35 14.96 2.31
N PHE A 67 1.10 14.18 3.06
CA PHE A 67 0.58 13.00 3.72
C PHE A 67 0.93 12.98 5.19
N GLN A 68 0.08 12.32 5.97
CA GLN A 68 0.32 12.00 7.37
C GLN A 68 -0.15 10.58 7.64
N LEU A 69 0.58 9.89 8.50
CA LEU A 69 0.30 8.53 8.91
C LEU A 69 0.54 8.43 10.41
N LEU A 70 -0.42 7.88 11.12
CA LEU A 70 -0.32 7.53 12.54
C LEU A 70 -0.95 6.15 12.74
N ARG A 71 -0.12 5.17 13.07
CA ARG A 71 -0.59 3.82 13.39
C ARG A 71 -1.48 3.83 14.64
N PRO A 72 -2.49 2.94 14.72
CA PRO A 72 -2.72 1.80 13.82
C PRO A 72 -3.72 2.04 12.67
N ALA A 73 -4.26 3.26 12.53
CA ALA A 73 -5.39 3.45 11.60
C ALA A 73 -5.50 4.85 10.98
N PHE A 74 -4.81 5.84 11.52
CA PHE A 74 -4.96 7.22 11.07
C PHE A 74 -4.09 7.49 9.87
N PHE A 75 -4.72 8.07 8.85
CA PHE A 75 -4.03 8.44 7.63
C PHE A 75 -4.69 9.68 7.00
N SER A 76 -3.87 10.55 6.42
CA SER A 76 -4.31 11.73 5.69
C SER A 76 -3.53 11.87 4.39
N TRP A 77 -4.25 12.16 3.31
CA TRP A 77 -3.72 12.48 1.98
C TRP A 77 -4.38 13.75 1.48
N GLU A 78 -3.62 14.83 1.47
CA GLU A 78 -4.07 16.12 0.98
C GLU A 78 -3.43 16.40 -0.37
N ILE A 79 -4.23 16.37 -1.43
CA ILE A 79 -3.83 16.85 -2.74
C ILE A 79 -3.93 18.37 -2.73
N THR A 80 -2.81 19.03 -3.05
CA THR A 80 -2.70 20.50 -3.11
C THR A 80 -2.61 21.03 -4.53
N SER A 81 -2.43 20.15 -5.52
CA SER A 81 -2.37 20.48 -6.94
C SER A 81 -2.59 19.21 -7.79
N PRO A 82 -3.26 19.31 -8.95
CA PRO A 82 -3.92 20.50 -9.47
C PRO A 82 -5.26 20.79 -8.76
N ASP A 83 -5.90 19.75 -8.24
CA ASP A 83 -7.16 19.84 -7.51
C ASP A 83 -6.91 20.01 -6.01
N SER A 84 -7.95 20.37 -5.26
CA SER A 84 -7.89 20.50 -3.81
C SER A 84 -8.76 19.45 -3.13
N GLN A 85 -8.15 18.33 -2.77
CA GLN A 85 -8.84 17.18 -2.17
C GLN A 85 -8.15 16.74 -0.89
N LEU A 86 -8.94 16.32 0.09
CA LEU A 86 -8.46 15.77 1.35
C LEU A 86 -9.13 14.42 1.61
N ILE A 87 -8.32 13.38 1.69
CA ILE A 87 -8.74 12.05 2.11
C ILE A 87 -8.20 11.84 3.51
N VAL A 88 -9.08 11.48 4.44
CA VAL A 88 -8.70 11.10 5.81
C VAL A 88 -9.31 9.75 6.12
N ALA A 89 -8.57 8.90 6.80
CA ALA A 89 -9.09 7.65 7.34
C ALA A 89 -8.70 7.52 8.81
N ASP A 90 -9.59 6.91 9.58
CA ASP A 90 -9.32 6.36 10.92
C ASP A 90 -9.67 4.86 10.96
N ASP A 91 -9.89 4.31 12.15
CA ASP A 91 -10.24 2.89 12.34
C ASP A 91 -11.68 2.53 11.96
N ILE A 92 -12.54 3.53 11.73
CA ILE A 92 -13.98 3.34 11.51
C ILE A 92 -14.40 3.84 10.13
N TYR A 93 -13.91 5.01 9.71
CA TYR A 93 -14.38 5.72 8.54
C TYR A 93 -13.25 6.21 7.64
N LEU A 94 -13.56 6.26 6.34
CA LEU A 94 -12.82 7.02 5.35
C LEU A 94 -13.70 8.20 4.93
N TRP A 95 -13.11 9.38 5.02
CA TRP A 95 -13.66 10.62 4.53
C TRP A 95 -12.93 11.07 3.27
N HIS A 96 -13.68 11.59 2.32
CA HIS A 96 -13.13 12.26 1.16
C HIS A 96 -13.83 13.60 1.00
N TYR A 97 -13.05 14.67 1.18
CA TYR A 97 -13.45 16.05 1.03
C TYR A 97 -12.88 16.61 -0.27
N ASP A 98 -13.74 16.81 -1.26
CA ASP A 98 -13.43 17.60 -2.44
C ASP A 98 -13.73 19.06 -2.11
N LYS A 99 -12.67 19.87 -1.95
CA LYS A 99 -12.79 21.27 -1.51
C LYS A 99 -13.26 22.16 -2.65
N ASP A 100 -12.93 21.81 -3.89
CA ASP A 100 -13.32 22.58 -5.08
C ASP A 100 -14.81 22.40 -5.40
N LEU A 101 -15.33 21.20 -5.17
CA LEU A 101 -16.76 20.88 -5.31
C LEU A 101 -17.55 21.06 -4.01
N GLU A 102 -16.92 21.53 -2.94
CA GLU A 102 -17.51 21.68 -1.60
C GLU A 102 -18.31 20.44 -1.16
N THR A 103 -17.76 19.24 -1.39
CA THR A 103 -18.43 17.96 -1.15
C THR A 103 -17.65 17.09 -0.17
N LEU A 104 -18.29 16.68 0.92
CA LEU A 104 -17.74 15.75 1.91
C LEU A 104 -18.48 14.41 1.85
N THR A 105 -17.73 13.34 1.62
CA THR A 105 -18.26 11.97 1.67
C THR A 105 -17.63 11.22 2.83
N ARG A 106 -18.41 10.37 3.51
CA ARG A 106 -17.93 9.44 4.54
C ARG A 106 -18.44 8.04 4.25
N ARG A 107 -17.55 7.05 4.29
CA ARG A 107 -17.88 5.64 4.15
C ARG A 107 -17.17 4.79 5.21
N PRO A 108 -17.72 3.65 5.65
CA PRO A 108 -17.04 2.74 6.56
C PRO A 108 -15.75 2.20 5.96
N VAL A 109 -14.73 2.01 6.79
CA VAL A 109 -13.54 1.22 6.44
C VAL A 109 -13.92 -0.25 6.46
N THR A 110 -14.36 -0.78 5.33
CA THR A 110 -14.66 -2.21 5.20
C THR A 110 -13.42 -3.01 4.80
N ALA A 111 -13.32 -4.25 5.28
CA ALA A 111 -12.19 -5.13 4.98
C ALA A 111 -12.03 -5.44 3.48
N VAL A 112 -13.09 -5.30 2.68
CA VAL A 112 -13.16 -5.70 1.27
C VAL A 112 -12.38 -4.75 0.36
N ALA A 113 -12.32 -3.45 0.68
CA ALA A 113 -11.60 -2.46 -0.11
C ALA A 113 -10.26 -2.12 0.56
N VAL A 114 -9.33 -3.09 0.62
CA VAL A 114 -7.97 -2.75 1.06
C VAL A 114 -7.35 -1.76 0.08
N SER A 115 -7.14 -0.56 0.59
CA SER A 115 -6.44 0.51 -0.10
C SER A 115 -4.93 0.33 0.12
N PRO A 116 -4.07 0.66 -0.86
CA PRO A 116 -2.62 0.75 -0.66
C PRO A 116 -2.20 1.54 0.58
N LEU A 117 -2.99 2.54 0.96
CA LEU A 117 -2.72 3.38 2.13
C LEU A 117 -3.02 2.66 3.44
N GLN A 118 -3.99 1.74 3.45
CA GLN A 118 -4.25 0.87 4.60
C GLN A 118 -3.15 -0.17 4.80
N VAL A 119 -2.40 -0.53 3.75
CA VAL A 119 -1.20 -1.37 3.92
C VAL A 119 -0.13 -0.62 4.71
N LEU A 120 0.04 0.68 4.44
CA LEU A 120 1.01 1.52 5.15
C LEU A 120 0.61 1.80 6.60
N GLY A 121 -0.69 2.02 6.86
CA GLY A 121 -1.18 2.43 8.19
C GLY A 121 -1.82 1.36 9.04
N GLY A 122 -2.27 0.25 8.45
CA GLY A 122 -3.15 -0.73 9.07
C GLY A 122 -2.44 -1.88 9.77
N ASP A 123 -3.19 -2.94 10.05
CA ASP A 123 -2.74 -4.10 10.81
C ASP A 123 -1.67 -4.90 10.05
N LEU A 124 -0.45 -4.87 10.58
CA LEU A 124 0.68 -5.62 10.04
C LEU A 124 0.51 -7.14 10.17
N ALA A 125 -0.21 -7.60 11.19
CA ALA A 125 -0.45 -9.03 11.38
C ALA A 125 -1.29 -9.63 10.24
N ALA A 126 -2.12 -8.79 9.61
CA ALA A 126 -2.96 -9.21 8.48
C ALA A 126 -2.20 -9.25 7.14
N LEU A 127 -0.95 -8.80 7.06
CA LEU A 127 -0.22 -8.74 5.79
C LEU A 127 0.01 -10.14 5.18
N SER A 128 0.44 -11.10 5.99
CA SER A 128 0.72 -12.48 5.53
C SER A 128 -0.53 -13.21 5.03
N ASP A 129 -1.69 -12.85 5.55
CA ASP A 129 -2.96 -13.50 5.23
C ASP A 129 -3.59 -12.94 3.95
N ARG A 130 -3.18 -11.73 3.56
CA ARG A 130 -3.80 -10.96 2.47
C ARG A 130 -2.91 -10.78 1.25
N PHE A 131 -1.59 -10.94 1.42
CA PHE A 131 -0.62 -10.65 0.37
C PHE A 131 0.41 -11.76 0.21
N ASP A 132 0.76 -12.03 -1.04
CA ASP A 132 2.02 -12.68 -1.38
C ASP A 132 3.11 -11.61 -1.45
N ILE A 133 4.14 -11.73 -0.60
CA ILE A 133 5.15 -10.70 -0.39
C ILE A 133 6.50 -11.21 -0.85
N GLU A 134 7.05 -10.54 -1.85
CA GLU A 134 8.39 -10.77 -2.38
C GLU A 134 9.25 -9.53 -2.16
N GLY A 135 10.54 -9.71 -1.97
CA GLY A 135 11.47 -8.59 -1.82
C GLY A 135 12.62 -8.87 -0.86
N GLU A 136 13.62 -8.02 -0.93
CA GLU A 136 14.78 -8.05 -0.05
C GLU A 136 15.38 -6.64 0.05
N GLY A 137 15.98 -6.33 1.20
CA GLY A 137 16.65 -5.06 1.45
C GLY A 137 15.66 -3.90 1.47
N ASP A 138 15.68 -3.10 0.40
CA ASP A 138 15.00 -1.81 0.29
C ASP A 138 13.82 -1.82 -0.68
N SER A 139 13.44 -2.97 -1.25
CA SER A 139 12.33 -3.07 -2.21
C SER A 139 11.47 -4.30 -1.94
N TYR A 140 10.16 -4.06 -1.84
CA TYR A 140 9.15 -5.07 -1.55
C TYR A 140 7.98 -4.94 -2.51
N THR A 141 7.41 -6.07 -2.92
CA THR A 141 6.21 -6.15 -3.74
C THR A 141 5.20 -7.04 -3.02
N LEU A 142 4.03 -6.48 -2.74
CA LEU A 142 2.89 -7.16 -2.14
C LEU A 142 1.85 -7.39 -3.23
N ARG A 143 1.53 -8.65 -3.54
CA ARG A 143 0.48 -9.02 -4.49
C ARG A 143 -0.76 -9.43 -3.72
N ALA A 144 -1.91 -8.81 -4.03
CA ALA A 144 -3.15 -9.13 -3.35
C ALA A 144 -3.58 -10.57 -3.65
N LEU A 145 -3.81 -11.36 -2.61
CA LEU A 145 -4.33 -12.73 -2.73
C LEU A 145 -5.81 -12.74 -3.10
N ASP A 146 -6.55 -11.72 -2.67
CA ASP A 146 -7.98 -11.57 -2.94
C ASP A 146 -8.23 -10.99 -4.34
N ALA A 147 -9.01 -11.70 -5.15
CA ALA A 147 -9.44 -11.31 -6.49
C ALA A 147 -10.41 -10.11 -6.50
N ASP A 148 -11.01 -9.79 -5.35
CA ASP A 148 -11.92 -8.65 -5.19
C ASP A 148 -11.21 -7.40 -4.64
N ALA A 149 -9.93 -7.50 -4.26
CA ALA A 149 -9.13 -6.35 -3.88
C ALA A 149 -9.10 -5.27 -4.99
N GLY A 150 -9.08 -3.99 -4.59
CA GLY A 150 -9.05 -2.87 -5.53
C GLY A 150 -7.76 -2.71 -6.33
N PHE A 151 -6.73 -3.51 -6.05
CA PHE A 151 -5.44 -3.47 -6.73
C PHE A 151 -4.85 -4.87 -6.92
N GLU A 152 -3.97 -5.03 -7.91
CA GLU A 152 -3.23 -6.26 -8.17
C GLU A 152 -1.97 -6.34 -7.32
N SER A 153 -1.16 -5.27 -7.30
CA SER A 153 0.07 -5.23 -6.51
C SER A 153 0.42 -3.84 -5.98
N LEU A 154 1.16 -3.84 -4.89
CA LEU A 154 1.73 -2.67 -4.24
C LEU A 154 3.24 -2.89 -4.11
N SER A 155 4.04 -2.01 -4.70
CA SER A 155 5.50 -2.01 -4.52
C SER A 155 5.91 -0.87 -3.61
N LEU A 156 6.79 -1.15 -2.65
CA LEU A 156 7.33 -0.19 -1.69
C LEU A 156 8.85 -0.12 -1.84
N ARG A 157 9.39 1.10 -1.88
CA ARG A 157 10.83 1.34 -1.89
C ARG A 157 11.24 2.18 -0.69
N PHE A 158 12.30 1.74 -0.03
CA PHE A 158 12.89 2.42 1.11
C PHE A 158 14.30 2.92 0.78
N GLU A 159 14.76 3.93 1.50
CA GLU A 159 16.17 4.29 1.62
C GLU A 159 16.48 4.45 3.12
N GLY A 160 17.39 3.60 3.64
CA GLY A 160 17.59 3.54 5.09
C GLY A 160 16.28 3.11 5.77
N ASN A 161 15.70 3.92 6.65
CA ASN A 161 14.40 3.65 7.31
C ASN A 161 13.23 4.45 6.69
N SER A 162 13.48 5.24 5.65
CA SER A 162 12.47 6.13 5.06
C SER A 162 11.81 5.48 3.85
N LEU A 163 10.47 5.51 3.79
CA LEU A 163 9.72 5.17 2.59
C LEU A 163 9.90 6.29 1.56
N VAL A 164 10.47 5.96 0.40
CA VAL A 164 10.78 6.95 -0.66
C VAL A 164 9.89 6.79 -1.89
N ALA A 165 9.36 5.59 -2.12
CA ALA A 165 8.46 5.34 -3.25
C ALA A 165 7.37 4.33 -2.91
N MET A 166 6.22 4.51 -3.55
CA MET A 166 5.13 3.54 -3.59
C MET A 166 4.63 3.43 -5.03
N GLU A 167 4.37 2.22 -5.50
CA GLU A 167 3.76 1.97 -6.81
C GLU A 167 2.56 1.06 -6.63
N VAL A 168 1.39 1.48 -7.12
CA VAL A 168 0.16 0.71 -7.11
C VAL A 168 -0.13 0.30 -8.54
N LEU A 169 -0.34 -0.99 -8.78
CA LEU A 169 -0.87 -1.52 -10.03
C LEU A 169 -2.29 -2.01 -9.77
N ASP A 170 -3.28 -1.45 -10.46
CA ASP A 170 -4.65 -1.92 -10.39
C ASP A 170 -4.94 -3.08 -11.36
N ARG A 171 -6.13 -3.67 -11.25
CA ARG A 171 -6.54 -4.80 -12.12
C ARG A 171 -6.85 -4.40 -13.55
N LEU A 172 -6.98 -3.11 -13.84
CA LEU A 172 -7.12 -2.56 -15.18
C LEU A 172 -5.76 -2.21 -15.80
N GLN A 173 -4.66 -2.58 -15.13
CA GLN A 173 -3.28 -2.25 -15.50
C GLN A 173 -2.97 -0.75 -15.48
N GLN A 174 -3.77 0.04 -14.76
CA GLN A 174 -3.39 1.41 -14.43
C GLN A 174 -2.37 1.39 -13.31
N ARG A 175 -1.41 2.30 -13.41
CA ARG A 175 -0.33 2.40 -12.43
C ARG A 175 -0.31 3.77 -11.80
N ILE A 176 -0.21 3.82 -10.47
CA ILE A 176 0.01 5.05 -9.72
C ILE A 176 1.39 4.95 -9.09
N VAL A 177 2.31 5.83 -9.50
CA VAL A 177 3.65 5.94 -8.90
C VAL A 177 3.63 7.14 -7.97
N VAL A 178 4.02 6.94 -6.72
CA VAL A 178 4.15 7.98 -5.72
C VAL A 178 5.58 8.09 -5.24
N MET A 179 6.12 9.30 -5.27
CA MET A 179 7.43 9.65 -4.75
C MET A 179 7.25 10.47 -3.48
N PHE A 180 7.84 10.01 -2.38
CA PHE A 180 7.79 10.71 -1.10
C PHE A 180 9.02 11.59 -0.92
N SER A 181 8.83 12.74 -0.27
CA SER A 181 9.90 13.68 0.03
C SER A 181 9.63 14.42 1.33
N ALA A 182 10.64 15.09 1.87
CA ALA A 182 10.56 15.80 3.16
C ALA A 182 9.98 14.92 4.29
N VAL A 183 10.30 13.63 4.29
CA VAL A 183 9.76 12.65 5.24
C VAL A 183 10.28 12.95 6.64
N ASP A 184 9.35 13.19 7.57
CA ASP A 184 9.58 13.46 8.98
C ASP A 184 8.98 12.33 9.83
N LEU A 185 9.87 11.59 10.49
CA LEU A 185 9.56 10.49 11.42
C LEU A 185 9.72 10.90 12.89
N GLN A 186 10.06 12.17 13.17
CA GLN A 186 10.40 12.65 14.52
C GLN A 186 9.23 13.41 15.16
N THR A 187 8.46 14.14 14.36
CA THR A 187 7.31 14.87 14.88
C THR A 187 6.19 13.92 15.26
N LEU A 188 5.83 13.92 16.54
CA LEU A 188 4.69 13.17 17.07
C LEU A 188 3.39 13.66 16.43
N LEU A 189 2.50 12.71 16.14
CA LEU A 189 1.14 12.95 15.66
C LEU A 189 0.14 12.41 16.69
N SER A 190 -1.04 13.00 16.70
CA SER A 190 -2.19 12.65 17.53
C SER A 190 -3.44 12.50 16.64
N ALA A 191 -4.51 11.92 17.17
CA ALA A 191 -5.76 11.79 16.42
C ALA A 191 -6.34 13.16 16.00
N ASP A 192 -6.08 14.22 16.76
CA ASP A 192 -6.54 15.58 16.46
C ASP A 192 -5.93 16.14 15.17
N ASP A 193 -4.74 15.67 14.78
CA ASP A 193 -4.08 16.06 13.52
C ASP A 193 -4.86 15.57 12.27
N PHE A 194 -5.75 14.60 12.46
CA PHE A 194 -6.59 14.01 11.40
C PHE A 194 -8.03 14.54 11.42
N ALA A 195 -8.34 15.55 12.24
CA ALA A 195 -9.67 16.13 12.28
C ALA A 195 -10.02 16.86 10.96
N ILE A 196 -11.21 16.57 10.40
CA ILE A 196 -11.72 17.28 9.23
C ILE A 196 -12.44 18.55 9.67
N ASN A 197 -11.90 19.68 9.25
CA ASN A 197 -12.49 21.00 9.45
C ASN A 197 -13.18 21.45 8.15
N ALA A 198 -14.38 20.90 7.87
CA ALA A 198 -15.20 21.31 6.74
C ALA A 198 -16.11 22.51 7.13
N PRO A 199 -16.28 23.52 6.25
CA PRO A 199 -17.27 24.57 6.44
C PRO A 199 -18.71 24.05 6.58
N GLU A 200 -19.59 24.81 7.25
CA GLU A 200 -20.99 24.42 7.47
C GLU A 200 -21.81 24.27 6.18
N ASN A 201 -21.38 24.87 5.06
CA ASN A 201 -22.07 24.84 3.78
C ASN A 201 -21.67 23.69 2.86
N VAL A 202 -20.81 22.76 3.31
CA VAL A 202 -20.36 21.63 2.50
C VAL A 202 -21.46 20.58 2.37
N ASP A 203 -21.75 20.18 1.13
CA ASP A 203 -22.68 19.11 0.83
C ASP A 203 -22.13 17.78 1.36
N THR A 204 -22.85 17.14 2.29
CA THR A 204 -22.34 15.96 3.00
C THR A 204 -23.14 14.70 2.69
N PHE A 205 -22.44 13.64 2.27
CA PHE A 205 -22.99 12.33 1.95
C PHE A 205 -22.44 11.26 2.89
N TYR A 206 -23.34 10.56 3.59
CA TYR A 206 -23.00 9.47 4.49
C TYR A 206 -23.49 8.15 3.90
N TYR A 207 -22.56 7.25 3.62
CA TYR A 207 -22.89 5.89 3.22
C TYR A 207 -22.94 5.00 4.46
N GLU A 208 -24.02 4.25 4.62
CA GLU A 208 -24.14 3.16 5.60
C GLU A 208 -23.93 1.81 4.89
N GLU A 209 -23.55 0.77 5.64
CA GLU A 209 -23.38 -0.60 5.13
C GLU A 209 -24.64 -1.16 4.47
#